data_AF-A0A7J6GJS6-F1
#
_entry.id   AF-A0A7J6GJS6-F1
#
_cell.length_a   1.000
_cell.length_b   1.000
_cell.length_c   1.000
_cell.angle_alpha   90.00
_cell.angle_beta   90.00
_cell.angle_gamma   90.00
#
_symmetry.space_group_name_H-M   'P 1'
#
loop_
_entity.id
_entity.type
_entity.pdbx_description
1 polymer ?
#
loop_
_entity_poly.entity_id
_entity_poly.type
_entity_poly.pdbx_seq_one_letter_code
_entity_poly.pdbx_strand_id
1 'polypeptide(L)'
;MGRTISVGEREIFEPSSSSGLPLFTISYSSPIPIHTTAIENLEFVFYLMKESGAVDSSVEVGVGSSGGGPIMQPYVGMEFDSEDDARRFYIEYARRVGFVVRVMQRRRSGIDGRTLARRLGCNKQGFSPNQRAAIGPEKKPRPSAREGCNATILVKMEKSGKWVVTRFVKDHNHPLVITANGFSTEGDKDKKIEELTMELKHQEHLCVTYRENLLSFMKNVEEQTEELSGKIQVIVENVRRVESKLQKHSRRR
;
A
#
# COMPACT_ATOMS: atom_id res chain seq x y z
N MET A 1 -29.48 8.71 57.77
CA MET A 1 -28.17 8.36 58.39
C MET A 1 -28.09 6.84 58.39
N GLY A 2 -27.08 6.14 57.90
CA GLY A 2 -25.83 6.51 57.25
C GLY A 2 -25.42 5.37 56.31
N ARG A 3 -24.27 5.58 55.67
CA ARG A 3 -23.72 4.84 54.53
C ARG A 3 -23.38 3.39 54.84
N THR A 4 -23.63 2.51 53.87
CA THR A 4 -23.01 1.19 53.79
C THR A 4 -21.55 1.37 53.35
N ILE A 5 -20.62 1.04 54.24
CA ILE A 5 -19.22 0.77 53.93
C ILE A 5 -19.00 -0.65 54.43
N SER A 6 -18.89 -1.61 53.51
CA SER A 6 -18.47 -2.98 53.82
C SER A 6 -16.97 -3.08 53.62
N VAL A 7 -16.32 -3.31 54.75
CA VAL A 7 -14.91 -3.59 54.96
C VAL A 7 -14.56 -4.93 54.34
N GLY A 8 -13.32 -5.08 53.87
CA GLY A 8 -12.82 -6.35 53.40
C GLY A 8 -12.96 -7.45 54.45
N GLU A 9 -13.62 -8.52 54.06
CA GLU A 9 -13.50 -9.85 54.67
C GLU A 9 -13.68 -10.87 53.55
N ARG A 10 -12.83 -11.88 53.61
CA ARG A 10 -12.65 -12.93 52.62
C ARG A 10 -13.91 -13.79 52.58
N GLU A 11 -14.42 -14.07 51.39
CA GLU A 11 -15.04 -15.37 51.14
C GLU A 11 -14.06 -16.21 50.34
N ILE A 12 -13.60 -17.24 51.02
CA ILE A 12 -12.68 -18.28 50.56
C ILE A 12 -13.51 -19.22 49.70
N PHE A 13 -13.11 -19.42 48.44
CA PHE A 13 -13.44 -20.64 47.72
C PHE A 13 -12.13 -21.33 47.38
N GLU A 14 -11.80 -22.40 48.11
CA GLU A 14 -10.71 -23.30 47.78
C GLU A 14 -11.18 -24.32 46.74
N PRO A 15 -10.61 -24.35 45.52
CA PRO A 15 -10.66 -25.54 44.69
C PRO A 15 -9.49 -26.46 45.04
N SER A 16 -9.81 -27.71 45.33
CA SER A 16 -8.85 -28.78 45.57
C SER A 16 -7.98 -29.05 44.34
N SER A 17 -6.72 -29.36 44.64
CA SER A 17 -5.61 -29.78 43.79
C SER A 17 -5.95 -30.55 42.50
N SER A 18 -5.36 -30.16 41.36
CA SER A 18 -4.13 -30.78 40.82
C SER A 18 -3.90 -30.38 39.35
N SER A 19 -2.65 -29.99 39.07
CA SER A 19 -1.98 -29.94 37.76
C SER A 19 -2.56 -29.08 36.62
N GLY A 20 -1.81 -28.04 36.25
CA GLY A 20 -1.40 -27.87 34.85
C GLY A 20 -2.08 -26.78 34.00
N LEU A 21 -1.46 -25.58 34.02
CA LEU A 21 -1.40 -24.53 32.98
C LEU A 21 -2.69 -23.73 32.61
N PRO A 22 -2.65 -22.39 32.67
CA PRO A 22 -3.75 -21.55 32.21
C PRO A 22 -3.76 -21.47 30.67
N LEU A 23 -4.82 -21.92 30.03
CA LEU A 23 -5.20 -21.47 28.69
C LEU A 23 -5.67 -20.01 28.80
N PHE A 24 -4.95 -19.07 28.19
CA PHE A 24 -5.49 -17.74 27.93
C PHE A 24 -6.55 -17.84 26.83
N THR A 25 -7.82 -17.91 27.22
CA THR A 25 -8.94 -17.65 26.31
C THR A 25 -9.27 -16.16 26.38
N ILE A 26 -8.93 -15.42 25.33
CA ILE A 26 -9.41 -14.04 25.16
C ILE A 26 -10.83 -14.13 24.59
N SER A 27 -11.84 -14.03 25.44
CA SER A 27 -13.23 -13.83 25.04
C SER A 27 -13.42 -12.35 24.63
N TYR A 28 -13.43 -12.09 23.33
CA TYR A 28 -13.88 -10.79 22.83
C TYR A 28 -15.40 -10.69 22.96
N SER A 29 -15.84 -9.81 23.86
CA SER A 29 -17.22 -9.33 23.91
C SER A 29 -17.55 -8.58 22.62
N SER A 30 -18.46 -9.18 21.84
CA SER A 30 -19.54 -8.64 21.00
C SER A 30 -19.47 -7.24 20.36
N PRO A 31 -20.17 -7.07 19.21
CA PRO A 31 -19.72 -6.25 18.09
C PRO A 31 -20.14 -4.77 18.20
N ILE A 32 -19.21 -3.89 17.83
CA ILE A 32 -19.48 -2.47 17.57
C ILE A 32 -20.21 -2.38 16.21
N PRO A 33 -21.33 -1.65 16.10
CA PRO A 33 -22.12 -1.57 14.88
C PRO A 33 -21.37 -0.76 13.81
N ILE A 34 -20.96 -1.45 12.76
CA ILE A 34 -20.51 -0.83 11.50
C ILE A 34 -21.75 -0.29 10.78
N HIS A 35 -22.02 1.00 11.00
CA HIS A 35 -22.95 1.75 10.16
C HIS A 35 -22.41 1.81 8.74
N THR A 36 -23.07 1.06 7.86
CA THR A 36 -23.26 1.25 6.42
C THR A 36 -22.74 2.58 5.88
N THR A 37 -21.77 2.52 4.97
CA THR A 37 -21.50 3.42 3.81
C THR A 37 -20.07 3.21 3.27
N ALA A 38 -19.64 1.95 3.14
CA ALA A 38 -18.33 1.61 2.56
C ALA A 38 -18.41 0.84 1.23
N ILE A 39 -19.62 0.57 0.71
CA ILE A 39 -19.79 -0.23 -0.53
C ILE A 39 -19.92 0.62 -1.79
N GLU A 40 -20.23 1.93 -1.71
CA GLU A 40 -20.36 2.76 -2.92
C GLU A 40 -19.02 3.36 -3.43
N ASN A 41 -17.91 3.17 -2.72
CA ASN A 41 -16.60 3.67 -3.17
C ASN A 41 -15.75 2.65 -3.91
N LEU A 42 -16.13 1.36 -3.92
CA LEU A 42 -15.43 0.34 -4.70
C LEU A 42 -15.97 0.24 -6.13
N GLU A 43 -17.27 0.53 -6.34
CA GLU A 43 -17.82 0.66 -7.70
C GLU A 43 -17.33 1.93 -8.42
N PHE A 44 -17.03 3.02 -7.70
CA PHE A 44 -16.51 4.25 -8.31
C PHE A 44 -15.05 4.13 -8.78
N VAL A 45 -14.22 3.35 -8.07
CA VAL A 45 -12.84 3.07 -8.48
C VAL A 45 -12.82 2.03 -9.60
N PHE A 46 -13.70 1.03 -9.56
CA PHE A 46 -13.85 0.04 -10.63
C PHE A 46 -14.38 0.67 -11.95
N TYR A 47 -15.28 1.66 -11.87
CA TYR A 47 -15.78 2.39 -13.04
C TYR A 47 -14.70 3.22 -13.75
N LEU A 48 -13.67 3.72 -13.03
CA LEU A 48 -12.58 4.48 -13.62
C LEU A 48 -11.51 3.63 -14.33
N MET A 49 -11.51 2.31 -14.13
CA MET A 49 -10.56 1.38 -14.77
C MET A 49 -11.12 0.69 -16.01
N LYS A 50 -12.41 0.83 -16.34
CA LYS A 50 -13.09 0.04 -17.39
C LYS A 50 -13.26 0.72 -18.76
N GLU A 51 -12.71 1.91 -18.98
CA GLU A 51 -12.71 2.55 -20.33
C GLU A 51 -11.40 2.37 -21.11
N SER A 52 -10.48 1.51 -20.65
CA SER A 52 -9.28 1.15 -21.41
C SER A 52 -9.25 -0.35 -21.75
N GLY A 53 -9.72 -0.69 -22.95
CA GLY A 53 -9.45 -2.00 -23.55
C GLY A 53 -10.30 -2.33 -24.78
N ALA A 54 -9.80 -2.02 -25.98
CA ALA A 54 -9.65 -2.95 -27.10
C ALA A 54 -8.99 -2.24 -28.32
N VAL A 55 -8.09 -2.99 -28.96
CA VAL A 55 -7.03 -2.68 -29.95
C VAL A 55 -7.64 -2.64 -31.38
N ASP A 56 -7.18 -1.86 -32.36
CA ASP A 56 -6.05 -2.17 -33.26
C ASP A 56 -5.80 -1.03 -34.28
N SER A 57 -4.56 -0.57 -34.41
CA SER A 57 -3.78 -0.61 -35.67
C SER A 57 -2.51 0.24 -35.55
N SER A 58 -1.40 -0.42 -35.84
CA SER A 58 -0.01 0.00 -35.68
C SER A 58 0.36 1.28 -36.43
N VAL A 59 1.03 2.21 -35.74
CA VAL A 59 2.20 2.90 -36.30
C VAL A 59 3.20 3.13 -35.17
N GLU A 60 4.35 2.45 -35.27
CA GLU A 60 5.48 2.73 -34.40
C GLU A 60 6.07 4.09 -34.74
N VAL A 61 6.07 5.01 -33.79
CA VAL A 61 7.08 6.07 -33.74
C VAL A 61 7.55 6.19 -32.30
N GLY A 62 8.65 5.50 -32.00
CA GLY A 62 9.40 5.71 -30.79
C GLY A 62 10.02 7.11 -30.79
N VAL A 63 9.67 7.92 -29.80
CA VAL A 63 10.51 9.05 -29.39
C VAL A 63 10.55 9.06 -27.86
N GLY A 64 11.46 8.25 -27.32
CA GLY A 64 12.10 8.60 -26.06
C GLY A 64 12.97 9.82 -26.33
N SER A 65 12.61 10.97 -25.76
CA SER A 65 13.51 12.12 -25.73
C SER A 65 13.43 12.81 -24.38
N SER A 66 14.28 12.32 -23.47
CA SER A 66 14.83 13.11 -22.38
C SER A 66 15.81 14.14 -22.95
N GLY A 67 15.31 15.03 -23.81
CA GLY A 67 16.09 16.07 -24.45
C GLY A 67 15.95 17.38 -23.69
N GLY A 68 17.09 17.97 -23.29
CA GLY A 68 17.20 19.32 -22.73
C GLY A 68 16.89 20.44 -23.75
N GLY A 69 15.84 20.26 -24.54
CA GLY A 69 15.31 21.29 -25.43
C GLY A 69 14.54 22.37 -24.65
N PRO A 70 14.31 23.54 -25.27
CA PRO A 70 13.56 24.62 -24.65
C PRO A 70 12.18 24.14 -24.18
N ILE A 71 11.74 24.63 -23.02
CA ILE A 71 10.41 24.34 -22.49
C ILE A 71 9.38 25.03 -23.40
N MET A 72 8.61 24.25 -24.17
CA MET A 72 7.52 24.81 -24.96
C MET A 72 6.38 25.25 -24.04
N GLN A 73 6.19 26.57 -23.94
CA GLN A 73 5.16 27.17 -23.12
C GLN A 73 3.80 27.16 -23.86
N PRO A 74 2.68 26.80 -23.20
CA PRO A 74 1.35 27.01 -23.74
C PRO A 74 1.06 28.48 -24.04
N TYR A 75 0.26 28.74 -25.06
CA TYR A 75 -0.27 30.08 -25.35
C TYR A 75 -1.74 30.00 -25.77
N VAL A 76 -2.47 31.10 -25.60
CA VAL A 76 -3.89 31.19 -25.99
C VAL A 76 -3.99 31.16 -27.52
N GLY A 77 -4.86 30.30 -28.04
CA GLY A 77 -5.01 30.03 -29.48
C GLY A 77 -4.20 28.83 -29.98
N MET A 78 -3.40 28.17 -29.14
CA MET A 78 -2.77 26.90 -29.50
C MET A 78 -3.84 25.82 -29.70
N GLU A 79 -3.73 25.04 -30.78
CA GLU A 79 -4.69 24.02 -31.19
C GLU A 79 -4.15 22.60 -31.01
N PHE A 80 -5.06 21.67 -30.75
CA PHE A 80 -4.78 20.24 -30.62
C PHE A 80 -5.85 19.42 -31.33
N ASP A 81 -5.48 18.22 -31.78
CA ASP A 81 -6.40 17.31 -32.44
C ASP A 81 -7.36 16.62 -31.46
N SER A 82 -6.93 16.41 -30.21
CA SER A 82 -7.73 15.75 -29.19
C SER A 82 -7.62 16.40 -27.80
N GLU A 83 -8.58 16.05 -26.94
CA GLU A 83 -8.54 16.42 -25.51
C GLU A 83 -7.27 15.86 -24.83
N ASP A 84 -6.87 14.65 -25.21
CA ASP A 84 -5.74 13.96 -24.60
C ASP A 84 -4.40 14.51 -25.08
N ASP A 85 -4.30 14.99 -26.32
CA ASP A 85 -3.11 15.71 -26.82
C ASP A 85 -2.87 16.99 -26.02
N ALA A 86 -3.92 17.79 -25.84
CA ALA A 86 -3.85 18.99 -25.03
C ALA A 86 -3.45 18.68 -23.57
N ARG A 87 -4.00 17.59 -23.02
CA ARG A 87 -3.66 17.12 -21.67
C ARG A 87 -2.19 16.69 -21.57
N ARG A 88 -1.70 15.86 -22.50
CA ARG A 88 -0.32 15.38 -22.54
C ARG A 88 0.66 16.53 -22.66
N PHE A 89 0.39 17.47 -23.56
CA PHE A 89 1.20 18.67 -23.73
C PHE A 89 1.33 19.47 -22.43
N TYR A 90 0.22 19.72 -21.73
CA TYR A 90 0.27 20.47 -20.48
C TYR A 90 0.94 19.71 -19.33
N ILE A 91 0.82 18.37 -19.28
CA ILE A 91 1.54 17.53 -18.33
C ILE A 91 3.04 17.60 -18.57
N GLU A 92 3.47 17.54 -19.82
CA GLU A 92 4.90 17.63 -20.18
C GLU A 92 5.46 19.02 -19.86
N TYR A 93 4.72 20.09 -20.17
CA TYR A 93 5.04 21.44 -19.73
C TYR A 93 5.21 21.50 -18.20
N ALA A 94 4.25 20.98 -17.45
CA ALA A 94 4.28 20.98 -16.00
C ALA A 94 5.45 20.16 -15.42
N ARG A 95 5.78 19.03 -16.04
CA ARG A 95 6.93 18.19 -15.67
C ARG A 95 8.24 18.97 -15.81
N ARG A 96 8.42 19.70 -16.92
CA ARG A 96 9.61 20.52 -17.15
C ARG A 96 9.68 21.75 -16.25
N VAL A 97 8.54 22.36 -15.95
CA VAL A 97 8.44 23.54 -15.07
C VAL A 97 8.52 23.16 -13.59
N GLY A 98 8.19 21.93 -13.21
CA GLY A 98 8.33 21.41 -11.85
C GLY A 98 7.05 21.49 -10.99
N PHE A 99 5.89 21.19 -11.57
CA PHE A 99 4.64 21.04 -10.81
C PHE A 99 3.77 19.85 -11.26
N VAL A 100 2.86 19.45 -10.37
CA VAL A 100 1.87 18.39 -10.64
C VAL A 100 0.61 19.00 -11.25
N VAL A 101 0.13 18.42 -12.35
CA VAL A 101 -1.16 18.76 -12.95
C VAL A 101 -2.29 17.97 -12.30
N ARG A 102 -3.39 18.64 -12.00
CA ARG A 102 -4.66 18.05 -11.59
C ARG A 102 -5.78 18.50 -12.54
N VAL A 103 -6.72 17.58 -12.78
CA VAL A 103 -7.97 17.88 -13.49
C VAL A 103 -8.89 18.67 -12.55
N MET A 104 -9.28 19.87 -12.97
CA MET A 104 -10.07 20.79 -12.16
C MET A 104 -11.55 20.77 -12.53
N GLN A 105 -11.85 20.82 -13.82
CA GLN A 105 -13.23 20.85 -14.32
C GLN A 105 -13.31 20.18 -15.68
N ARG A 106 -14.36 19.39 -15.89
CA ARG A 106 -14.77 18.87 -17.20
C ARG A 106 -16.15 19.45 -17.50
N ARG A 107 -16.34 20.04 -18.69
CA ARG A 107 -17.67 20.38 -19.20
C ARG A 107 -18.03 19.42 -20.32
N ARG A 108 -19.25 18.89 -20.29
CA ARG A 108 -19.79 17.96 -21.29
C ARG A 108 -21.05 18.55 -21.92
N SER A 109 -21.34 18.11 -23.15
CA SER A 109 -22.62 18.36 -23.80
C SER A 109 -23.72 17.66 -23.01
N GLY A 110 -24.84 18.35 -22.78
CA GLY A 110 -26.01 17.74 -22.15
C GLY A 110 -26.76 16.77 -23.07
N ILE A 111 -26.51 16.85 -24.38
CA ILE A 111 -27.19 16.03 -25.39
C ILE A 111 -26.37 14.76 -25.66
N ASP A 112 -25.11 14.93 -26.06
CA ASP A 112 -24.27 13.81 -26.54
C ASP A 112 -23.27 13.28 -25.51
N GLY A 113 -23.21 13.89 -24.32
CA GLY A 113 -22.21 13.54 -23.29
C GLY A 113 -20.75 13.86 -23.63
N ARG A 114 -20.45 14.27 -24.87
CA ARG A 114 -19.11 14.62 -25.35
C ARG A 114 -18.48 15.76 -24.54
N THR A 115 -17.17 15.69 -24.30
CA THR A 115 -16.46 16.76 -23.58
C THR A 115 -16.32 17.99 -24.47
N LEU A 116 -16.75 19.14 -23.96
CA LEU A 116 -16.68 20.43 -24.65
C LEU A 116 -15.55 21.32 -24.12
N ALA A 117 -15.16 21.14 -22.86
CA ALA A 117 -14.06 21.89 -22.27
C ALA A 117 -13.39 21.13 -21.13
N ARG A 118 -12.09 21.36 -20.98
CA ARG A 118 -11.28 20.80 -19.91
C ARG A 118 -10.41 21.87 -19.27
N ARG A 119 -10.53 22.01 -17.94
CA ARG A 119 -9.65 22.84 -17.12
C ARG A 119 -8.66 21.97 -16.36
N LEU A 120 -7.38 22.24 -16.56
CA LEU A 120 -6.26 21.64 -15.83
C LEU A 120 -5.57 22.72 -15.00
N GLY A 121 -4.99 22.36 -13.87
CA GLY A 121 -4.31 23.31 -13.00
C GLY A 121 -3.29 22.66 -12.09
N CYS A 122 -2.54 23.47 -11.36
CA CYS A 122 -1.58 22.96 -10.37
C CYS A 122 -2.30 22.19 -9.25
N ASN A 123 -1.68 21.13 -8.70
CA ASN A 123 -2.22 20.40 -7.55
C ASN A 123 -2.43 21.30 -6.30
N LYS A 124 -1.61 22.35 -6.15
CA LYS A 124 -1.72 23.35 -5.07
C LYS A 124 -2.80 24.42 -5.35
N GLN A 125 -3.63 24.26 -6.38
CA GLN A 125 -4.64 25.26 -6.78
C GLN A 125 -5.82 25.37 -5.83
N GLY A 126 -6.25 26.62 -5.61
CA GLY A 126 -7.42 26.98 -4.81
C GLY A 126 -7.13 26.92 -3.31
N PHE A 127 -8.17 27.12 -2.50
CA PHE A 127 -8.10 26.99 -1.05
C PHE A 127 -8.93 25.79 -0.58
N SER A 128 -8.57 25.22 0.57
CA SER A 128 -9.38 24.16 1.19
C SER A 128 -10.63 24.77 1.79
N PRO A 129 -11.84 24.18 1.59
CA PRO A 129 -13.05 24.64 2.26
C PRO A 129 -12.93 24.62 3.79
N ASN A 130 -12.11 23.72 4.33
CA ASN A 130 -11.88 23.57 5.77
C ASN A 130 -11.07 24.72 6.40
N GLN A 131 -10.61 25.71 5.63
CA GLN A 131 -10.00 26.92 6.19
C GLN A 131 -11.04 27.96 6.66
N ARG A 132 -12.32 27.81 6.29
CA ARG A 132 -13.38 28.63 6.88
C ARG A 132 -13.68 28.07 8.26
N ALA A 133 -13.48 28.90 9.29
CA ALA A 133 -13.61 28.59 10.70
C ALA A 133 -14.72 27.56 10.97
N ALA A 134 -14.35 26.40 11.51
CA ALA A 134 -15.28 25.38 11.94
C ALA A 134 -16.11 25.93 13.10
N ILE A 135 -17.29 26.47 12.80
CA ILE A 135 -18.36 26.63 13.79
C ILE A 135 -19.01 25.24 13.89
N GLY A 136 -18.41 24.35 14.67
CA GLY A 136 -18.90 22.97 14.87
C GLY A 136 -17.89 22.08 15.59
N PRO A 137 -18.33 20.98 16.23
CA PRO A 137 -17.49 20.18 17.09
C PRO A 137 -16.39 19.47 16.29
N GLU A 138 -15.18 20.00 16.46
CA GLU A 138 -13.87 19.34 16.47
C GLU A 138 -13.63 18.15 15.52
N LYS A 139 -13.90 18.32 14.23
CA LYS A 139 -13.25 17.47 13.21
C LYS A 139 -11.85 18.00 12.96
N LYS A 140 -10.81 17.25 13.38
CA LYS A 140 -9.40 17.57 13.07
C LYS A 140 -9.27 17.95 11.60
N PRO A 141 -8.88 19.19 11.25
CA PRO A 141 -8.80 19.60 9.86
C PRO A 141 -7.69 18.81 9.18
N ARG A 142 -8.03 18.10 8.09
CA ARG A 142 -7.00 17.47 7.24
C ARG A 142 -6.08 18.58 6.71
N PRO A 143 -4.75 18.47 6.86
CA PRO A 143 -3.83 19.41 6.25
C PRO A 143 -4.07 19.41 4.74
N SER A 144 -4.35 20.58 4.18
CA SER A 144 -4.56 20.74 2.75
C SER A 144 -3.27 21.14 2.09
N ALA A 145 -2.89 20.43 1.02
CA ALA A 145 -1.79 20.82 0.16
C ALA A 145 -2.13 22.02 -0.76
N ARG A 146 -3.31 22.65 -0.62
CA ARG A 146 -3.78 23.75 -1.47
C ARG A 146 -3.35 25.09 -0.91
N GLU A 147 -2.50 25.79 -1.65
CA GLU A 147 -1.86 27.06 -1.27
C GLU A 147 -2.43 28.25 -2.04
N GLY A 148 -3.58 28.09 -2.71
CA GLY A 148 -4.18 29.18 -3.49
C GLY A 148 -3.56 29.37 -4.88
N CYS A 149 -2.84 28.36 -5.40
CA CYS A 149 -2.15 28.52 -6.69
C CYS A 149 -3.11 28.82 -7.84
N ASN A 150 -2.72 29.76 -8.71
CA ASN A 150 -3.56 30.23 -9.81
C ASN A 150 -3.21 29.61 -11.17
N ALA A 151 -2.06 28.94 -11.28
CA ALA A 151 -1.61 28.31 -12.51
C ALA A 151 -2.64 27.32 -13.08
N THR A 152 -3.09 27.59 -14.32
CA THR A 152 -4.16 26.84 -14.97
C THR A 152 -4.11 26.96 -16.49
N ILE A 153 -4.63 25.94 -17.16
CA ILE A 153 -4.97 25.98 -18.59
C ILE A 153 -6.43 25.58 -18.78
N LEU A 154 -7.11 26.21 -19.73
CA LEU A 154 -8.45 25.85 -20.18
C LEU A 154 -8.43 25.60 -21.68
N VAL A 155 -8.79 24.38 -22.07
CA VAL A 155 -9.00 24.02 -23.47
C VAL A 155 -10.48 23.82 -23.75
N LYS A 156 -10.92 24.25 -24.92
CA LYS A 156 -12.31 24.09 -25.39
C LYS A 156 -12.32 23.50 -26.79
N MET A 157 -13.30 22.65 -27.06
CA MET A 157 -13.56 22.17 -28.41
C MET A 157 -14.25 23.27 -29.21
N GLU A 158 -13.66 23.62 -30.35
CA GLU A 158 -14.24 24.55 -31.31
C GLU A 158 -15.16 23.82 -32.30
N LYS A 159 -16.01 24.56 -33.02
CA LYS A 159 -16.86 24.05 -34.10
C LYS A 159 -16.07 23.34 -35.21
N SER A 160 -14.79 23.69 -35.38
CA SER A 160 -13.84 23.03 -36.29
C SER A 160 -13.49 21.59 -35.86
N GLY A 161 -13.84 21.20 -34.63
CA GLY A 161 -13.45 19.93 -34.03
C GLY A 161 -12.09 19.95 -33.34
N LYS A 162 -11.34 21.06 -33.44
CA LYS A 162 -10.05 21.24 -32.76
C LYS A 162 -10.23 21.65 -31.30
N TRP A 163 -9.27 21.28 -30.47
CA TRP A 163 -9.17 21.69 -29.08
C TRP A 163 -8.25 22.89 -28.93
N VAL A 164 -8.80 24.03 -28.54
CA VAL A 164 -8.07 25.31 -28.51
C VAL A 164 -7.85 25.78 -27.08
N VAL A 165 -6.64 26.24 -26.77
CA VAL A 165 -6.32 26.89 -25.50
C VAL A 165 -7.01 28.24 -25.44
N THR A 166 -7.97 28.39 -24.53
CA THR A 166 -8.74 29.65 -24.34
C THR A 166 -8.32 30.45 -23.12
N ARG A 167 -7.60 29.82 -22.18
CA ARG A 167 -7.01 30.50 -21.03
C ARG A 167 -5.73 29.79 -20.65
N PHE A 168 -4.69 30.56 -20.35
CA PHE A 168 -3.47 30.06 -19.77
C PHE A 168 -2.97 31.06 -18.72
N VAL A 169 -2.69 30.56 -17.52
CA VAL A 169 -2.08 31.30 -16.41
C VAL A 169 -0.84 30.54 -16.01
N LYS A 170 0.33 31.14 -16.22
CA LYS A 170 1.62 30.50 -15.95
C LYS A 170 2.06 30.63 -14.50
N ASP A 171 1.65 31.71 -13.83
CA ASP A 171 2.28 32.13 -12.58
C ASP A 171 1.86 31.23 -11.41
N HIS A 172 2.87 30.86 -10.61
CA HIS A 172 2.73 30.10 -9.39
C HIS A 172 2.99 31.01 -8.19
N ASN A 173 2.28 30.79 -7.10
CA ASN A 173 2.48 31.48 -5.83
C ASN A 173 3.29 30.65 -4.82
N HIS A 174 3.96 29.60 -5.29
CA HIS A 174 4.76 28.68 -4.49
C HIS A 174 6.01 28.27 -5.27
N PRO A 175 7.08 27.83 -4.60
CA PRO A 175 8.27 27.30 -5.26
C PRO A 175 7.92 26.09 -6.14
N LEU A 176 8.61 25.98 -7.26
CA LEU A 176 8.52 24.86 -8.20
C LEU A 176 9.75 23.98 -8.03
N VAL A 177 9.55 22.65 -8.05
CA VAL A 177 10.63 21.68 -7.86
C VAL A 177 10.70 20.80 -9.08
N ILE A 178 11.80 20.92 -9.82
CA ILE A 178 12.11 20.04 -10.94
C ILE A 178 12.75 18.78 -10.35
N THR A 179 11.95 17.73 -10.13
CA THR A 179 12.50 16.44 -9.73
C THR A 179 13.17 15.80 -10.95
N ALA A 180 14.48 15.57 -10.90
CA ALA A 180 15.25 14.94 -11.99
C ALA A 180 14.72 13.54 -12.33
N ASN A 181 14.13 12.87 -11.34
CA ASN A 181 13.29 11.70 -11.55
C ASN A 181 11.89 12.21 -11.85
N GLY A 182 11.55 12.30 -13.15
CA GLY A 182 10.23 12.75 -13.60
C GLY A 182 9.10 12.02 -12.87
N PHE A 183 7.90 12.62 -12.87
CA PHE A 183 6.69 11.93 -12.40
C PHE A 183 6.64 10.54 -13.03
N SER A 184 6.83 9.49 -12.23
CA SER A 184 6.79 8.11 -12.69
C SER A 184 5.47 7.91 -13.41
N THR A 185 5.55 7.64 -14.71
CA THR A 185 4.37 7.32 -15.50
C THR A 185 3.77 6.03 -14.93
N GLU A 186 2.49 5.77 -15.15
CA GLU A 186 1.86 4.53 -14.63
C GLU A 186 2.64 3.28 -15.08
N GLY A 187 3.17 3.27 -16.32
CA GLY A 187 4.04 2.20 -16.80
C GLY A 187 5.38 2.06 -16.08
N ASP A 188 5.92 3.13 -15.48
CA ASP A 188 7.14 3.05 -14.66
C ASP A 188 6.87 2.39 -13.31
N LYS A 189 5.66 2.61 -12.76
CA LYS A 189 5.23 1.97 -11.52
C LYS A 189 4.96 0.50 -11.74
N ASP A 190 4.29 0.14 -12.84
CA ASP A 190 4.00 -1.26 -13.18
C ASP A 190 5.28 -2.08 -13.35
N LYS A 191 6.29 -1.54 -14.05
CA LYS A 191 7.62 -2.16 -14.14
C LYS A 191 8.25 -2.35 -12.77
N LYS A 192 8.12 -1.36 -11.88
CA LYS A 192 8.68 -1.46 -10.53
C LYS A 192 7.94 -2.50 -9.68
N ILE A 193 6.62 -2.61 -9.84
CA ILE A 193 5.80 -3.64 -9.21
C ILE A 193 6.26 -5.03 -9.66
N GLU A 194 6.46 -5.22 -10.97
CA GLU A 194 6.92 -6.50 -11.52
C GLU A 194 8.31 -6.88 -11.02
N GLU A 195 9.26 -5.95 -11.04
CA GLU A 195 10.61 -6.14 -10.50
C GLU A 195 10.57 -6.56 -9.01
N LEU A 196 9.82 -5.82 -8.18
CA LEU A 196 9.69 -6.13 -6.75
C LEU A 196 8.97 -7.46 -6.52
N THR A 197 8.03 -7.83 -7.39
CA THR A 197 7.33 -9.12 -7.32
C THR A 197 8.28 -10.27 -7.62
N MET A 198 9.17 -10.13 -8.61
CA MET A 198 10.19 -11.13 -8.89
C MET A 198 11.18 -11.27 -7.73
N GLU A 199 11.61 -10.16 -7.14
CA GLU A 199 12.50 -10.18 -5.98
C GLU A 199 11.85 -10.86 -4.78
N LEU A 200 10.57 -10.55 -4.49
CA LEU A 200 9.83 -11.21 -3.40
C LEU A 200 9.73 -12.73 -3.61
N LYS A 201 9.42 -13.19 -4.82
CA LYS A 201 9.38 -14.62 -5.15
C LYS A 201 10.74 -15.28 -4.98
N HIS A 202 11.81 -14.59 -5.35
CA HIS A 202 13.17 -15.09 -5.19
C HIS A 202 13.51 -15.29 -3.70
N GLN A 203 13.23 -14.29 -2.87
CA GLN A 203 13.45 -14.37 -1.42
C GLN A 203 12.59 -15.46 -0.75
N GLU A 204 11.34 -15.63 -1.19
CA GLU A 204 10.46 -16.69 -0.70
C GLU A 204 11.05 -18.07 -0.99
N HIS A 205 11.55 -18.29 -2.22
CA HIS A 205 12.20 -19.55 -2.58
C HIS A 205 13.44 -19.82 -1.71
N LEU A 206 14.29 -18.82 -1.50
CA LEU A 206 15.46 -18.96 -0.62
C LEU A 206 15.05 -19.33 0.80
N CYS A 207 14.01 -18.70 1.35
CA CYS A 207 13.51 -18.99 2.69
C CYS A 207 12.99 -20.42 2.81
N VAL A 208 12.30 -20.94 1.80
CA VAL A 208 11.87 -22.35 1.75
C VAL A 208 13.08 -23.28 1.79
N THR A 209 14.10 -23.03 0.95
CA THR A 209 15.32 -23.85 0.92
C THR A 209 16.06 -23.82 2.26
N TYR A 210 16.23 -22.65 2.87
CA TYR A 210 16.87 -22.56 4.19
C TYR A 210 16.08 -23.29 5.27
N ARG A 211 14.75 -23.22 5.23
CA ARG A 211 13.88 -23.94 6.16
C ARG A 211 14.01 -25.45 5.99
N GLU A 212 14.01 -25.96 4.76
CA GLU A 212 14.18 -27.38 4.48
C GLU A 212 15.53 -27.90 4.96
N ASN A 213 16.61 -27.15 4.70
CA ASN A 213 17.95 -27.50 5.18
C ASN A 213 18.01 -27.57 6.71
N LEU A 214 17.39 -26.60 7.40
CA LEU A 214 17.34 -26.60 8.86
C LEU A 214 16.55 -27.80 9.40
N LEU A 215 15.39 -28.10 8.80
CA LEU A 215 14.58 -29.25 9.20
C LEU A 215 15.33 -30.58 9.00
N SER A 216 16.03 -30.72 7.87
CA SER A 216 16.87 -31.90 7.61
C SER A 216 18.00 -32.03 8.62
N PHE A 217 18.66 -30.92 8.96
CA PHE A 217 19.72 -30.91 9.97
C PHE A 217 19.19 -31.31 11.36
N MET A 218 18.06 -30.72 11.80
CA MET A 218 17.45 -31.06 13.08
C MET A 218 17.08 -32.54 13.17
N LYS A 219 16.47 -33.10 12.12
CA LYS A 219 16.13 -34.53 12.04
C LYS A 219 17.36 -35.42 12.20
N ASN A 220 18.47 -35.06 11.55
CA ASN A 220 19.71 -35.83 11.66
C ASN A 220 20.28 -35.77 13.09
N VAL A 221 20.22 -34.62 13.76
CA VAL A 221 20.66 -34.50 15.16
C VAL A 221 19.79 -35.35 16.09
N GLU A 222 18.48 -35.37 15.88
CA GLU A 222 17.55 -36.21 16.65
C GLU A 222 17.87 -37.71 16.47
N GLU A 223 18.03 -38.17 15.22
CA GLU A 223 18.39 -39.56 14.90
C GLU A 223 19.71 -39.98 15.56
N GLN A 224 20.74 -39.13 15.49
CA GLN A 224 22.03 -39.40 16.14
C GLN A 224 21.91 -39.44 17.67
N THR A 225 21.05 -38.61 18.26
CA THR A 225 20.81 -38.59 19.70
C THR A 225 20.11 -39.86 20.16
N GLU A 226 19.12 -40.34 19.42
CA GLU A 226 18.44 -41.61 19.69
C GLU A 226 19.39 -42.81 19.55
N GLU A 227 20.20 -42.84 18.49
CA GLU A 227 21.17 -43.92 18.26
C GLU A 227 22.20 -44.00 19.41
N LEU A 228 22.74 -42.86 19.83
CA LEU A 228 23.70 -42.80 20.93
C LEU A 228 23.05 -43.22 22.26
N SER A 229 21.83 -42.76 22.53
CA SER A 229 21.05 -43.16 23.71
C SER A 229 20.84 -44.68 23.75
N GLY A 230 20.48 -45.29 22.62
CA GLY A 230 20.32 -46.74 22.50
C GLY A 230 21.62 -47.50 22.80
N LYS A 231 22.75 -47.05 22.26
CA LYS A 231 24.07 -47.65 22.54
C LYS A 231 24.43 -47.55 24.03
N ILE A 232 24.17 -46.40 24.67
CA ILE A 232 24.42 -46.20 26.10
C ILE A 232 23.57 -47.16 26.93
N GLN A 233 22.27 -47.30 26.63
CA GLN A 233 21.39 -48.23 27.34
C GLN A 233 21.90 -49.67 27.28
N VAL A 234 22.36 -50.12 26.12
CA VAL A 234 22.95 -51.46 25.95
C VAL A 234 24.21 -51.63 26.81
N ILE A 235 25.08 -50.62 26.86
CA ILE A 235 26.29 -50.65 27.70
C ILE A 235 25.90 -50.73 29.19
N VAL A 236 24.96 -49.90 29.63
CA VAL A 236 24.48 -49.89 31.03
C VAL A 236 23.91 -51.25 31.42
N GLU A 237 23.10 -51.87 30.57
CA GLU A 237 22.54 -53.19 30.83
C GLU A 237 23.62 -54.28 30.90
N ASN A 238 24.61 -54.21 30.00
CA ASN A 238 25.76 -55.11 30.04
C ASN A 238 26.57 -54.99 31.34
N VAL A 239 26.83 -53.76 31.81
CA VAL A 239 27.53 -53.50 33.08
C VAL A 239 26.75 -54.06 34.26
N ARG A 240 25.44 -53.73 34.36
CA ARG A 240 24.56 -54.27 35.42
C ARG A 240 24.57 -55.80 35.46
N ARG A 241 24.57 -56.45 34.30
CA ARG A 241 24.63 -57.91 34.19
C ARG A 241 25.94 -58.48 34.71
N VAL A 242 27.07 -57.81 34.46
CA VAL A 242 28.39 -58.23 34.99
C VAL A 242 28.46 -58.02 36.50
N GLU A 243 28.02 -56.87 37.01
CA GLU A 243 27.96 -56.58 38.45
C GLU A 243 27.12 -57.61 39.21
N SER A 244 25.97 -57.99 38.65
CA SER A 244 25.09 -59.02 39.21
C SER A 244 25.75 -60.40 39.30
N LYS A 245 26.60 -60.76 38.33
CA LYS A 245 27.38 -62.01 38.36
C LYS A 245 28.45 -61.97 39.44
N LEU A 246 29.15 -60.83 39.58
CA LEU A 246 30.16 -60.62 40.63
C LEU A 246 29.56 -60.71 42.03
N GLN A 247 28.42 -60.06 42.28
CA GLN A 247 27.73 -60.15 43.58
C GLN A 247 27.28 -61.58 43.92
N LYS A 248 26.79 -62.36 42.95
CA LYS A 248 26.43 -63.77 43.17
C LYS A 248 27.65 -64.65 43.46
N HIS A 249 28.80 -64.35 42.88
CA HIS A 249 30.05 -65.08 43.12
C HIS A 249 30.64 -64.74 44.49
N SER A 250 30.58 -63.47 44.90
CA SER A 250 30.98 -62.99 46.23
C SER A 250 30.12 -63.57 47.35
N ARG A 251 28.82 -63.81 47.13
CA ARG A 251 27.90 -64.41 48.13
C ARG A 251 28.03 -65.94 48.30
N ARG A 252 28.82 -66.61 47.45
CA ARG A 252 29.00 -68.08 47.45
C ARG A 252 30.34 -68.54 48.01
N ARG A 253 31.25 -67.61 48.35
CA ARG A 253 32.48 -67.85 49.11
C ARG A 253 32.25 -67.42 50.55
#